data_AF-A0A3N4GX96-F1
#
_entry.id   AF-A0A3N4GX96-F1
#
_cell.length_a   1.000
_cell.length_b   1.000
_cell.length_c   1.000
_cell.angle_alpha   90.00
_cell.angle_beta   90.00
_cell.angle_gamma   90.00
#
_symmetry.space_group_name_H-M   'P 1'
#
loop_
_entity.id
_entity.type
_entity.pdbx_description
1 polymer ?
#
loop_
_entity_poly.entity_id
_entity_poly.type
_entity_poly.pdbx_seq_one_letter_code
_entity_poly.pdbx_strand_id
1 'polypeptide(L)'
;MPEKKRGPMKLSEIGTSKPSPAKPRATQDRPTPAAPEKNYQTRPKPRPKQVIQAEDSPNPAQDLLAKAQQLRAQKPTNDLDFEAPDTLDQERQAEVDANIQSGTITLIEVQKKNKKRFNIYLNGQFAFGISENTLVKFALHKGQELDTDFVKDLKEVDKADYAYQLAVRFLSHQLRSEKEVRDKLKDEDIEPAVIETAIEKLQAVELIDDTVYGQSYTRTAMNINKKGPKMIERELKNKGLNDEEISQSIAEYDQDVMHENALDIAEKYFQKQLRKASHRNAIQKTKQYLVQKGYDSDLIQELMRQLSEDNEDEDQEMAVLLKDLEKYMRRYQKLKDKDRTFKVKGMLYNKGYSSELINQAIETFEENDY
;
A
#
# COMPACT_ATOMS: atom_id res chain seq x y z
N MET A 1 -65.79 -31.21 13.07
CA MET A 1 -64.74 -32.24 13.30
C MET A 1 -63.53 -31.86 12.46
N PRO A 2 -62.31 -31.87 13.02
CA PRO A 2 -61.21 -31.02 12.59
C PRO A 2 -60.02 -31.78 11.95
N GLU A 3 -59.06 -30.98 11.48
CA GLU A 3 -57.61 -31.26 11.39
C GLU A 3 -57.07 -32.32 10.41
N LYS A 4 -56.16 -31.86 9.53
CA LYS A 4 -54.71 -32.03 9.80
C LYS A 4 -53.86 -31.15 8.87
N LYS A 5 -53.15 -30.21 9.50
CA LYS A 5 -52.02 -29.46 8.93
C LYS A 5 -50.87 -30.44 8.63
N ARG A 6 -50.30 -30.40 7.42
CA ARG A 6 -49.04 -31.07 7.09
C ARG A 6 -47.88 -30.10 7.37
N GLY A 7 -46.99 -30.49 8.28
CA GLY A 7 -45.75 -29.76 8.57
C GLY A 7 -44.69 -29.93 7.46
N PRO A 8 -43.64 -29.10 7.47
CA PRO A 8 -42.60 -29.11 6.44
C PRO A 8 -41.70 -30.35 6.51
N MET A 9 -41.33 -30.86 5.33
CA MET A 9 -40.46 -32.02 5.12
C MET A 9 -39.03 -31.77 5.60
N LYS A 10 -38.38 -32.84 6.06
CA LYS A 10 -36.99 -32.86 6.54
C LYS A 10 -36.00 -32.81 5.38
N LEU A 11 -34.89 -32.10 5.62
CA LEU A 11 -33.80 -31.81 4.70
C LEU A 11 -32.76 -32.95 4.67
N SER A 12 -33.15 -34.18 4.31
CA SER A 12 -32.22 -35.31 4.24
C SER A 12 -32.36 -36.21 3.01
N GLU A 13 -33.03 -35.75 1.96
CA GLU A 13 -33.17 -36.49 0.69
C GLU A 13 -32.94 -35.56 -0.52
N ILE A 14 -31.69 -35.16 -0.76
CA ILE A 14 -31.26 -34.72 -2.09
C ILE A 14 -29.98 -35.45 -2.43
N GLY A 15 -30.14 -36.44 -3.31
CA GLY A 15 -29.10 -37.33 -3.77
C GLY A 15 -28.00 -36.64 -4.57
N THR A 16 -26.82 -37.22 -4.43
CA THR A 16 -25.61 -37.05 -5.23
C THR A 16 -25.89 -37.14 -6.74
N SER A 17 -25.66 -36.05 -7.47
CA SER A 17 -25.53 -36.07 -8.93
C SER A 17 -24.05 -36.02 -9.34
N LYS A 18 -23.62 -37.06 -10.04
CA LYS A 18 -22.30 -37.19 -10.67
C LYS A 18 -22.13 -36.15 -11.78
N PRO A 19 -20.95 -35.52 -11.95
CA PRO A 19 -20.66 -34.74 -13.13
C PRO A 19 -20.30 -35.65 -14.32
N SER A 20 -20.94 -35.40 -15.46
CA SER A 20 -20.68 -36.05 -16.75
C SER A 20 -19.42 -35.44 -17.42
N PRO A 21 -18.60 -36.22 -18.15
CA PRO A 21 -17.28 -35.77 -18.62
C PRO A 21 -17.38 -34.80 -19.80
N ALA A 22 -16.64 -33.69 -19.70
CA ALA A 22 -16.49 -32.70 -20.76
C ALA A 22 -15.63 -33.24 -21.93
N LYS A 23 -16.13 -33.07 -23.16
CA LYS A 23 -15.39 -33.34 -24.40
C LYS A 23 -14.23 -32.34 -24.58
N PRO A 24 -13.08 -32.78 -25.14
CA PRO A 24 -11.95 -31.89 -25.41
C PRO A 24 -12.26 -30.94 -26.57
N ARG A 25 -12.04 -29.64 -26.35
CA ARG A 25 -12.22 -28.60 -27.36
C ARG A 25 -10.91 -28.44 -28.14
N ALA A 26 -11.01 -28.54 -29.46
CA ALA A 26 -9.90 -28.45 -30.40
C ALA A 26 -9.11 -27.15 -30.27
N THR A 27 -7.79 -27.27 -30.31
CA THR A 27 -6.80 -26.21 -30.45
C THR A 27 -6.99 -25.50 -31.79
N GLN A 28 -7.39 -24.23 -31.74
CA GLN A 28 -7.25 -23.30 -32.85
C GLN A 28 -6.15 -22.32 -32.50
N ASP A 29 -5.10 -22.33 -33.32
CA ASP A 29 -3.98 -21.40 -33.31
C ASP A 29 -4.48 -19.95 -33.27
N ARG A 30 -4.11 -19.23 -32.21
CA ARG A 30 -4.18 -17.76 -32.18
C ARG A 30 -2.78 -17.22 -32.48
N PRO A 31 -2.64 -16.29 -33.45
CA PRO A 31 -1.35 -15.68 -33.74
C PRO A 31 -0.89 -14.79 -32.59
N THR A 32 0.40 -14.88 -32.30
CA THR A 32 1.15 -14.11 -31.31
C THR A 32 1.01 -12.60 -31.54
N PRO A 33 0.62 -11.78 -30.55
CA PRO A 33 0.70 -10.33 -30.70
C PRO A 33 2.16 -9.88 -30.61
N ALA A 34 2.62 -9.18 -31.64
CA ALA A 34 3.94 -8.57 -31.71
C ALA A 34 4.17 -7.58 -30.55
N ALA A 35 5.39 -7.58 -30.02
CA ALA A 35 5.82 -6.71 -28.94
C ALA A 35 5.81 -5.22 -29.39
N PRO A 36 5.36 -4.27 -28.55
CA PRO A 36 5.46 -2.85 -28.87
C PRO A 36 6.91 -2.37 -28.75
N GLU A 37 7.41 -1.75 -29.81
CA GLU A 37 8.72 -1.09 -29.84
C GLU A 37 8.79 0.02 -28.78
N LYS A 38 9.78 -0.05 -27.89
CA LYS A 38 10.08 1.00 -26.92
C LYS A 38 10.80 2.15 -27.63
N ASN A 39 10.07 3.20 -27.96
CA ASN A 39 10.66 4.44 -28.44
C ASN A 39 11.22 5.24 -27.24
N TYR A 40 12.51 5.09 -26.96
CA TYR A 40 13.22 5.88 -25.95
C TYR A 40 13.53 7.27 -26.50
N GLN A 41 12.60 8.22 -26.36
CA GLN A 41 12.95 9.63 -26.48
C GLN A 41 13.77 10.05 -25.25
N THR A 42 15.01 10.47 -25.52
CA THR A 42 15.95 10.99 -24.53
C THR A 42 15.43 12.29 -23.93
N ARG A 43 15.22 12.32 -22.61
CA ARG A 43 14.95 13.57 -21.88
C ARG A 43 16.16 14.52 -22.02
N PRO A 44 15.97 15.80 -22.39
CA PRO A 44 17.05 16.77 -22.36
C PRO A 44 17.47 17.07 -20.91
N LYS A 45 18.78 17.22 -20.70
CA LYS A 45 19.37 17.55 -19.39
C LYS A 45 18.88 18.93 -18.89
N PRO A 46 18.68 19.12 -17.58
CA PRO A 46 18.33 20.43 -17.03
C PRO A 46 19.50 21.41 -17.20
N ARG A 47 19.21 22.64 -17.62
CA ARG A 47 20.20 23.72 -17.73
C ARG A 47 20.64 24.19 -16.34
N PRO A 48 21.91 24.63 -16.17
CA PRO A 48 22.39 25.17 -14.91
C PRO A 48 21.72 26.52 -14.60
N LYS A 49 21.38 26.73 -13.32
CA LYS A 49 20.80 27.99 -12.82
C LYS A 49 21.87 29.09 -12.86
N GLN A 50 21.60 30.16 -13.60
CA GLN A 50 22.36 31.39 -13.50
C GLN A 50 21.92 32.15 -12.24
N VAL A 51 22.89 32.54 -11.43
CA VAL A 51 22.73 33.48 -10.31
C VAL A 51 22.77 34.88 -10.92
N ILE A 52 21.69 35.65 -10.77
CA ILE A 52 21.64 37.06 -11.15
C ILE A 52 21.40 37.86 -9.86
N GLN A 53 22.28 38.83 -9.62
CA GLN A 53 22.27 39.76 -8.50
C GLN A 53 21.11 40.75 -8.64
N ALA A 54 20.53 41.13 -7.50
CA ALA A 54 19.40 42.05 -7.37
C ALA A 54 19.85 43.51 -7.48
N GLU A 55 19.23 44.28 -8.38
CA GLU A 55 19.14 45.74 -8.32
C GLU A 55 17.82 46.18 -8.97
N ASP A 56 17.12 47.07 -8.27
CA ASP A 56 15.89 47.84 -8.52
C ASP A 56 15.00 47.56 -9.74
N SER A 57 13.75 47.14 -9.46
CA SER A 57 12.60 47.34 -10.34
C SER A 57 11.30 47.49 -9.53
N PRO A 58 10.37 48.37 -9.95
CA PRO A 58 9.26 48.86 -9.13
C PRO A 58 8.23 47.75 -8.82
N ASN A 59 7.76 47.73 -7.57
CA ASN A 59 6.84 46.73 -7.04
C ASN A 59 5.44 46.82 -7.74
N PRO A 60 5.06 45.85 -8.57
CA PRO A 60 3.81 45.88 -9.34
C PRO A 60 2.54 45.81 -8.46
N ALA A 61 2.68 45.49 -7.18
CA ALA A 61 1.56 45.49 -6.24
C ALA A 61 1.08 46.89 -5.86
N GLN A 62 1.96 47.91 -5.89
CA GLN A 62 1.60 49.28 -5.51
C GLN A 62 0.80 50.00 -6.60
N ASP A 63 1.13 49.75 -7.87
CA ASP A 63 0.40 50.30 -9.03
C ASP A 63 -1.03 49.75 -9.15
N LEU A 64 -1.21 48.47 -8.81
CA LEU A 64 -2.54 47.84 -8.80
C LEU A 64 -3.41 48.36 -7.66
N LEU A 65 -2.82 48.70 -6.52
CA LEU A 65 -3.54 49.30 -5.38
C LEU A 65 -3.98 50.74 -5.68
N ALA A 66 -3.11 51.54 -6.29
CA ALA A 66 -3.43 52.91 -6.70
C ALA A 66 -4.53 52.95 -7.78
N LYS A 67 -4.47 52.01 -8.74
CA LYS A 67 -5.49 51.89 -9.81
C LYS A 67 -6.85 51.44 -9.27
N ALA A 68 -6.87 50.57 -8.24
CA ALA A 68 -8.11 50.16 -7.57
C ALA A 68 -8.74 51.30 -6.73
N GLN A 69 -7.92 52.17 -6.14
CA GLN A 69 -8.39 53.34 -5.38
C GLN A 69 -8.98 54.42 -6.31
N GLN A 70 -8.38 54.67 -7.46
CA GLN A 70 -8.92 55.62 -8.46
C GLN A 70 -10.27 55.16 -9.05
N LEU A 71 -10.47 53.85 -9.25
CA LEU A 71 -11.74 53.31 -9.73
C LEU A 71 -12.87 53.36 -8.68
N ARG A 72 -12.52 53.39 -7.38
CA ARG A 72 -13.51 53.59 -6.29
C ARG A 72 -13.98 55.04 -6.17
N ALA A 73 -13.15 56.01 -6.55
CA ALA A 73 -13.46 57.43 -6.45
C ALA A 73 -14.37 57.97 -7.58
N GLN A 74 -14.72 57.16 -8.59
CA GLN A 74 -15.50 57.58 -9.76
C GLN A 74 -16.88 56.92 -9.89
N LYS A 75 -17.44 56.34 -8.83
CA LYS A 75 -18.85 55.89 -8.88
C LYS A 75 -19.78 57.10 -8.61
N PRO A 76 -20.74 57.39 -9.51
CA PRO A 76 -21.71 58.46 -9.28
C PRO A 76 -22.65 58.09 -8.12
N THR A 77 -22.89 59.07 -7.26
CA THR A 77 -23.94 59.06 -6.24
C THR A 77 -25.30 59.01 -6.94
N ASN A 78 -25.92 57.84 -6.92
CA ASN A 78 -27.32 57.69 -7.28
C ASN A 78 -28.07 57.49 -5.94
N ASP A 79 -28.60 58.59 -5.41
CA ASP A 79 -29.48 58.58 -4.25
C ASP A 79 -30.80 57.92 -4.66
N LEU A 80 -30.93 56.63 -4.36
CA LEU A 80 -32.20 55.94 -4.25
C LEU A 80 -32.19 55.20 -2.93
N ASP A 81 -33.06 55.65 -2.03
CA ASP A 81 -33.34 55.02 -0.75
C ASP A 81 -33.66 53.53 -0.98
N PHE A 82 -32.72 52.67 -0.59
CA PHE A 82 -32.96 51.25 -0.42
C PHE A 82 -32.55 50.93 1.01
N GLU A 83 -33.55 50.70 1.85
CA GLU A 83 -33.39 50.24 3.23
C GLU A 83 -32.40 49.07 3.27
N ALA A 84 -31.52 49.08 4.27
CA ALA A 84 -30.54 48.03 4.50
C ALA A 84 -31.25 46.66 4.55
N PRO A 85 -30.73 45.60 3.89
CA PRO A 85 -31.22 44.26 4.14
C PRO A 85 -30.93 43.90 5.59
N ASP A 86 -32.03 43.67 6.32
CA ASP A 86 -32.15 43.30 7.71
C ASP A 86 -31.05 42.33 8.17
N THR A 87 -30.24 42.75 9.14
CA THR A 87 -29.37 41.89 9.95
C THR A 87 -30.14 40.84 10.75
N LEU A 88 -31.47 40.89 10.73
CA LEU A 88 -32.39 39.92 11.36
C LEU A 88 -32.46 38.57 10.64
N ASP A 89 -32.02 38.45 9.38
CA ASP A 89 -32.15 37.17 8.63
C ASP A 89 -31.02 36.17 8.91
N GLN A 90 -29.82 36.65 9.26
CA GLN A 90 -28.68 35.79 9.62
C GLN A 90 -28.81 35.24 11.05
N GLU A 91 -29.37 36.04 11.97
CA GLU A 91 -29.72 35.58 13.33
C GLU A 91 -30.95 34.65 13.30
N ARG A 92 -31.97 34.93 12.45
CA ARG A 92 -33.11 34.01 12.24
C ARG A 92 -32.71 32.68 11.61
N GLN A 93 -31.73 32.63 10.70
CA GLN A 93 -31.27 31.37 10.11
C GLN A 93 -30.47 30.51 11.10
N ALA A 94 -29.70 31.13 11.99
CA ALA A 94 -29.04 30.42 13.10
C ALA A 94 -30.06 29.91 14.15
N GLU A 95 -31.15 30.63 14.40
CA GLU A 95 -32.25 30.19 15.27
C GLU A 95 -33.12 29.08 14.64
N VAL A 96 -33.26 29.06 13.31
CA VAL A 96 -34.03 28.01 12.57
C VAL A 96 -33.25 26.70 12.51
N ASP A 97 -31.93 26.72 12.37
CA ASP A 97 -31.09 25.52 12.45
C ASP A 97 -31.03 24.93 13.87
N ALA A 98 -31.26 25.76 14.89
CA ALA A 98 -31.34 25.33 16.30
C ALA A 98 -32.69 24.70 16.68
N ASN A 99 -33.72 24.77 15.83
CA ASN A 99 -35.10 24.41 16.21
C ASN A 99 -35.62 23.09 15.61
N ILE A 100 -34.74 22.27 15.03
CA ILE A 100 -35.10 20.93 14.52
C ILE A 100 -34.33 19.85 15.30
N GLN A 101 -34.34 19.94 16.63
CA GLN A 101 -33.88 18.85 17.50
C GLN A 101 -35.04 17.96 18.00
N SER A 102 -36.30 18.40 17.95
CA SER A 102 -37.45 17.57 18.31
C SER A 102 -38.67 17.89 17.45
N GLY A 103 -39.61 16.96 17.33
CA GLY A 103 -40.84 17.15 16.57
C GLY A 103 -41.46 15.85 16.05
N THR A 104 -42.55 15.99 15.30
CA THR A 104 -43.26 14.85 14.72
C THR A 104 -42.76 14.58 13.30
N ILE A 105 -42.48 13.31 12.98
CA ILE A 105 -42.11 12.90 11.62
C ILE A 105 -43.30 13.12 10.67
N THR A 106 -43.17 14.06 9.74
CA THR A 106 -44.23 14.38 8.77
C THR A 106 -44.04 13.67 7.43
N LEU A 107 -42.79 13.42 7.04
CA LEU A 107 -42.44 12.80 5.77
C LEU A 107 -41.11 12.03 5.87
N ILE A 108 -41.04 10.90 5.18
CA ILE A 108 -39.83 10.09 4.99
C ILE A 108 -39.70 9.86 3.48
N GLU A 109 -38.61 10.33 2.88
CA GLU A 109 -38.39 10.25 1.43
C GLU A 109 -37.07 9.54 1.11
N VAL A 110 -37.05 8.70 0.07
CA VAL A 110 -35.80 8.07 -0.41
C VAL A 110 -34.89 9.11 -1.07
N GLN A 111 -33.59 9.09 -0.78
CA GLN A 111 -32.63 10.00 -1.41
C GLN A 111 -32.41 9.68 -2.89
N LYS A 112 -32.29 10.73 -3.72
CA LYS A 112 -32.12 10.62 -5.18
C LYS A 112 -30.91 9.79 -5.62
N LYS A 113 -29.77 9.94 -4.92
CA LYS A 113 -28.50 9.27 -5.29
C LYS A 113 -28.32 7.90 -4.64
N ASN A 114 -28.92 7.68 -3.47
CA ASN A 114 -28.73 6.46 -2.70
C ASN A 114 -30.08 5.94 -2.20
N LYS A 115 -30.55 4.85 -2.80
CA LYS A 115 -31.85 4.23 -2.48
C LYS A 115 -31.93 3.65 -1.06
N LYS A 116 -30.79 3.47 -0.39
CA LYS A 116 -30.69 2.97 1.00
C LYS A 116 -30.57 4.09 2.04
N ARG A 117 -30.72 5.36 1.63
CA ARG A 117 -30.77 6.50 2.55
C ARG A 117 -32.08 7.25 2.40
N PHE A 118 -32.58 7.75 3.52
CA PHE A 118 -33.87 8.42 3.63
C PHE A 118 -33.69 9.80 4.25
N ASN A 119 -34.41 10.78 3.71
CA ASN A 119 -34.55 12.10 4.30
C ASN A 119 -35.73 12.11 5.25
N ILE A 120 -35.51 12.55 6.49
CA ILE A 120 -36.52 12.68 7.53
C ILE A 120 -36.91 14.14 7.66
N TYR A 121 -38.23 14.39 7.64
CA TYR A 121 -38.81 15.71 7.85
C TYR A 121 -39.53 15.76 9.19
N LEU A 122 -39.18 16.73 10.03
CA LEU A 122 -39.84 17.01 11.30
C LEU A 122 -40.65 18.30 11.16
N ASN A 123 -41.91 18.27 11.58
CA ASN A 123 -42.81 19.43 11.51
C ASN A 123 -42.89 20.09 10.12
N GLY A 124 -42.68 19.31 9.05
CA GLY A 124 -42.72 19.78 7.66
C GLY A 124 -41.40 20.34 7.12
N GLN A 125 -40.35 20.42 7.94
CA GLN A 125 -39.02 20.87 7.54
C GLN A 125 -38.03 19.71 7.51
N PHE A 126 -37.05 19.77 6.61
CA PHE A 126 -36.00 18.75 6.55
C PHE A 126 -35.16 18.79 7.83
N ALA A 127 -35.00 17.64 8.48
CA ALA A 127 -34.24 17.53 9.73
C ALA A 127 -32.87 16.90 9.51
N PHE A 128 -32.82 15.68 8.99
CA PHE A 128 -31.59 14.92 8.76
C PHE A 128 -31.83 13.74 7.82
N GLY A 129 -30.75 13.16 7.30
CA GLY A 129 -30.80 11.97 6.46
C GLY A 129 -30.21 10.75 7.17
N ILE A 130 -30.90 9.61 7.14
CA ILE A 130 -30.50 8.37 7.80
C ILE A 130 -30.42 7.17 6.86
N SER A 131 -29.68 6.14 7.26
CA SER A 131 -29.62 4.86 6.60
C SER A 131 -30.91 4.04 6.80
N GLU A 132 -31.13 3.11 5.87
CA GLU A 132 -32.17 2.07 5.98
C GLU A 132 -32.06 1.28 7.29
N ASN A 133 -30.84 0.93 7.72
CA ASN A 133 -30.61 0.20 8.97
C ASN A 133 -31.06 1.00 10.19
N THR A 134 -30.73 2.30 10.26
CA THR A 134 -31.15 3.18 11.36
C THR A 134 -32.66 3.35 11.37
N LEU A 135 -33.28 3.55 10.21
CA LEU A 135 -34.73 3.66 10.05
C LEU A 135 -35.46 2.43 10.63
N VAL A 136 -34.99 1.23 10.26
CA VAL A 136 -35.56 -0.05 10.72
C VAL A 136 -35.27 -0.29 12.20
N LYS A 137 -34.04 -0.04 12.66
CA LYS A 137 -33.61 -0.28 14.05
C LYS A 137 -34.45 0.50 15.06
N PHE A 138 -34.79 1.75 14.74
CA PHE A 138 -35.62 2.60 15.58
C PHE A 138 -37.11 2.57 15.21
N ALA A 139 -37.50 1.70 14.26
CA ALA A 139 -38.86 1.53 13.76
C ALA A 139 -39.55 2.86 13.38
N LEU A 140 -38.79 3.76 12.74
CA LEU A 140 -39.25 5.13 12.49
C LEU A 140 -40.40 5.14 11.49
N HIS A 141 -41.50 5.79 11.87
CA HIS A 141 -42.67 5.92 11.00
C HIS A 141 -43.26 7.33 11.05
N LYS A 142 -44.02 7.67 10.01
CA LYS A 142 -44.76 8.94 9.96
C LYS A 142 -45.70 9.05 11.16
N GLY A 143 -45.78 10.24 11.76
CA GLY A 143 -46.57 10.53 12.95
C GLY A 143 -45.87 10.24 14.28
N GLN A 144 -44.66 9.67 14.27
CA GLN A 144 -43.88 9.46 15.49
C GLN A 144 -43.30 10.78 16.00
N GLU A 145 -43.40 11.02 17.30
CA GLU A 145 -42.74 12.13 17.99
C GLU A 145 -41.32 11.75 18.39
N LEU A 146 -40.37 12.63 18.11
CA LEU A 146 -38.97 12.49 18.50
C LEU A 146 -38.60 13.63 19.44
N ASP A 147 -38.03 13.30 20.59
CA ASP A 147 -37.41 14.29 21.47
C ASP A 147 -35.96 14.58 21.05
N THR A 148 -35.35 15.55 21.71
CA THR A 148 -33.98 16.01 21.38
C THR A 148 -32.92 14.96 21.64
N ASP A 149 -33.10 14.18 22.70
CA ASP A 149 -32.14 13.17 23.14
C ASP A 149 -32.18 11.97 22.18
N PHE A 150 -33.38 11.55 21.78
CA PHE A 150 -33.59 10.49 20.81
C PHE A 150 -33.06 10.87 19.42
N VAL A 151 -33.25 12.11 18.97
CA VAL A 151 -32.66 12.59 17.70
C VAL A 151 -31.14 12.55 17.76
N LYS A 152 -30.54 12.86 18.92
CA LYS A 152 -29.10 12.77 19.11
C LYS A 152 -28.62 11.32 19.05
N ASP A 153 -29.25 10.41 19.79
CA ASP A 153 -28.93 8.98 19.78
C ASP A 153 -29.05 8.38 18.37
N LEU A 154 -30.09 8.77 17.64
CA LEU A 154 -30.34 8.36 16.27
C LEU A 154 -29.22 8.82 15.32
N LYS A 155 -28.74 10.07 15.47
CA LYS A 155 -27.60 10.58 14.70
C LYS A 155 -26.31 9.84 15.03
N GLU A 156 -26.06 9.50 16.30
CA GLU A 156 -24.89 8.73 16.71
C GLU A 156 -24.90 7.32 16.11
N VAL A 157 -26.05 6.64 16.16
CA VAL A 157 -26.21 5.32 15.52
C VAL A 157 -26.07 5.39 14.00
N ASP A 158 -26.57 6.45 13.35
CA ASP A 158 -26.41 6.60 11.90
C ASP A 158 -24.95 6.82 11.48
N LYS A 159 -24.19 7.60 12.26
CA LYS A 159 -22.74 7.76 12.03
C LYS A 159 -22.01 6.42 12.10
N ALA A 160 -22.33 5.59 13.11
CA ALA A 160 -21.76 4.25 13.25
C ALA A 160 -22.15 3.32 12.09
N ASP A 161 -23.40 3.35 11.63
CA ASP A 161 -23.83 2.56 10.48
C ASP A 161 -23.14 3.03 9.18
N TYR A 162 -22.97 4.34 8.99
CA TYR A 162 -22.21 4.89 7.87
C TYR A 162 -20.75 4.43 7.87
N ALA A 163 -20.06 4.53 9.01
CA ALA A 163 -18.70 4.04 9.18
C ALA A 163 -18.58 2.54 8.88
N TYR A 164 -19.51 1.74 9.39
CA TYR A 164 -19.60 0.32 9.11
C TYR A 164 -19.77 0.03 7.61
N GLN A 165 -20.71 0.69 6.93
CA GLN A 165 -20.93 0.49 5.49
C GLN A 165 -19.70 0.88 4.65
N LEU A 166 -19.00 1.94 5.06
CA LEU A 166 -17.77 2.39 4.41
C LEU A 166 -16.66 1.34 4.56
N ALA A 167 -16.48 0.80 5.76
CA ALA A 167 -15.53 -0.28 6.03
C ALA A 167 -15.88 -1.56 5.26
N VAL A 168 -17.15 -1.99 5.25
CA VAL A 168 -17.60 -3.17 4.47
C VAL A 168 -17.28 -3.00 2.99
N ARG A 169 -17.52 -1.82 2.43
CA ARG A 169 -17.15 -1.52 1.05
C ARG A 169 -15.64 -1.64 0.83
N PHE A 170 -14.83 -1.12 1.76
CA PHE A 170 -13.38 -1.22 1.68
C PHE A 170 -12.87 -2.67 1.73
N LEU A 171 -13.45 -3.49 2.61
CA LEU A 171 -13.15 -4.91 2.78
C LEU A 171 -13.59 -5.76 1.58
N SER A 172 -14.64 -5.34 0.86
CA SER A 172 -15.15 -6.08 -0.31
C SER A 172 -14.14 -6.22 -1.47
N HIS A 173 -13.08 -5.39 -1.48
CA HIS A 173 -12.07 -5.39 -2.54
C HIS A 173 -10.91 -6.36 -2.26
N GLN A 174 -10.47 -6.43 -1.01
CA GLN A 174 -9.36 -7.29 -0.58
C GLN A 174 -9.36 -7.41 0.94
N LEU A 175 -8.70 -8.46 1.44
CA LEU A 175 -8.45 -8.66 2.86
C LEU A 175 -7.60 -7.50 3.42
N ARG A 176 -7.97 -7.01 4.60
CA ARG A 176 -7.33 -5.87 5.29
C ARG A 176 -7.08 -6.22 6.75
N SER A 177 -6.05 -5.62 7.34
CA SER A 177 -5.91 -5.63 8.79
C SER A 177 -6.82 -4.59 9.45
N GLU A 178 -7.11 -4.78 10.73
CA GLU A 178 -7.88 -3.85 11.54
C GLU A 178 -7.32 -2.42 11.45
N LYS A 179 -5.99 -2.29 11.57
CA LYS A 179 -5.31 -0.99 11.46
C LYS A 179 -5.57 -0.31 10.12
N GLU A 180 -5.52 -1.04 9.01
CA GLU A 180 -5.81 -0.46 7.70
C GLU A 180 -7.26 0.03 7.59
N VAL A 181 -8.20 -0.65 8.22
CA VAL A 181 -9.60 -0.22 8.27
C VAL A 181 -9.74 1.04 9.13
N ARG A 182 -9.10 1.08 10.29
CA ARG A 182 -9.07 2.27 11.18
C ARG A 182 -8.49 3.48 10.46
N ASP A 183 -7.34 3.32 9.82
CA ASP A 183 -6.70 4.38 9.04
C ASP A 183 -7.62 4.85 7.92
N LYS A 184 -8.29 3.93 7.22
CA LYS A 184 -9.24 4.28 6.15
C LYS A 184 -10.44 5.08 6.64
N LEU A 185 -10.99 4.75 7.80
CA LEU A 185 -12.11 5.48 8.40
C LEU A 185 -11.67 6.85 8.92
N LYS A 186 -10.45 6.94 9.45
CA LYS A 186 -9.85 8.19 9.91
C LYS A 186 -9.58 9.16 8.77
N ASP A 187 -9.11 8.67 7.61
CA ASP A 187 -8.93 9.45 6.39
C ASP A 187 -10.25 10.04 5.84
N GLU A 188 -11.39 9.52 6.27
CA GLU A 188 -12.73 9.98 5.90
C GLU A 188 -13.35 10.87 7.01
N ASP A 189 -12.51 11.40 7.90
CA ASP A 189 -12.86 12.29 9.01
C ASP A 189 -13.90 11.71 9.99
N ILE A 190 -13.89 10.39 10.18
CA ILE A 190 -14.77 9.72 11.14
C ILE A 190 -14.18 9.82 12.55
N GLU A 191 -15.04 10.16 13.51
CA GLU A 191 -14.66 10.34 14.91
C GLU A 191 -14.18 9.03 15.56
N PRO A 192 -13.13 9.04 16.42
CA PRO A 192 -12.56 7.83 16.99
C PRO A 192 -13.57 6.90 17.70
N ALA A 193 -14.52 7.45 18.46
CA ALA A 193 -15.53 6.64 19.16
C ALA A 193 -16.45 5.88 18.17
N VAL A 194 -16.74 6.49 17.03
CA VAL A 194 -17.54 5.88 15.96
C VAL A 194 -16.73 4.80 15.24
N ILE A 195 -15.42 5.01 15.07
CA ILE A 195 -14.50 4.01 14.52
C ILE A 195 -14.48 2.76 15.40
N GLU A 196 -14.31 2.89 16.72
CA GLU A 196 -14.33 1.74 17.63
C GLU A 196 -15.62 0.94 17.50
N THR A 197 -16.76 1.63 17.53
CA THR A 197 -18.08 0.98 17.40
C THR A 197 -18.21 0.22 16.07
N ALA A 198 -17.66 0.77 14.98
CA ALA A 198 -17.66 0.11 13.68
C ALA A 198 -16.73 -1.11 13.66
N ILE A 199 -15.53 -1.01 14.25
CA ILE A 199 -14.56 -2.12 14.33
C ILE A 199 -15.11 -3.27 15.17
N GLU A 200 -15.65 -3.01 16.36
CA GLU A 200 -16.27 -4.03 17.22
C GLU A 200 -17.37 -4.78 16.47
N LYS A 201 -18.22 -4.05 15.74
CA LYS A 201 -19.28 -4.65 14.93
C LYS A 201 -18.71 -5.51 13.80
N LEU A 202 -17.63 -5.09 13.14
CA LEU A 202 -16.98 -5.84 12.05
C LEU A 202 -16.32 -7.11 12.55
N GLN A 203 -15.66 -7.07 13.72
CA GLN A 203 -15.09 -8.24 14.38
C GLN A 203 -16.18 -9.22 14.82
N ALA A 204 -17.30 -8.72 15.38
CA ALA A 204 -18.41 -9.55 15.82
C ALA A 204 -19.09 -10.33 14.68
N VAL A 205 -18.99 -9.86 13.43
CA VAL A 205 -19.47 -10.56 12.24
C VAL A 205 -18.34 -11.22 11.42
N GLU A 206 -17.14 -11.33 12.00
CA GLU A 206 -15.96 -11.97 11.42
C GLU A 206 -15.53 -11.40 10.06
N LEU A 207 -15.81 -10.11 9.80
CA LEU A 207 -15.35 -9.42 8.59
C LEU A 207 -13.92 -8.87 8.72
N ILE A 208 -13.42 -8.73 9.96
CA ILE A 208 -12.03 -8.41 10.28
C ILE A 208 -11.53 -9.50 11.21
N ASP A 209 -10.42 -10.12 10.81
CA ASP A 209 -9.67 -11.06 11.63
C ASP A 209 -8.18 -10.90 11.24
N ASP A 210 -7.40 -10.34 12.17
CA ASP A 210 -6.00 -10.05 11.96
C ASP A 210 -5.13 -11.32 11.95
N THR A 211 -5.59 -12.41 12.59
CA THR A 211 -4.95 -13.73 12.49
C THR A 211 -5.09 -14.28 11.07
N VAL A 212 -6.31 -14.25 10.51
CA VAL A 212 -6.57 -14.70 9.14
C VAL A 212 -5.83 -13.82 8.12
N TYR A 213 -5.79 -12.51 8.35
CA TYR A 213 -5.00 -11.59 7.54
C TYR A 213 -3.51 -11.96 7.56
N GLY A 214 -2.93 -12.17 8.74
CA GLY A 214 -1.52 -12.49 8.92
C GLY A 214 -1.11 -13.81 8.26
N GLN A 215 -1.94 -14.85 8.39
CA GLN A 215 -1.74 -16.14 7.71
C GLN A 215 -1.76 -16.00 6.19
N SER A 216 -2.78 -15.32 5.64
CA SER A 216 -2.90 -15.06 4.20
C SER A 216 -1.71 -14.25 3.66
N TYR A 217 -1.29 -13.23 4.42
CA TYR A 217 -0.12 -12.42 4.09
C TYR A 217 1.16 -13.26 4.06
N THR A 218 1.36 -14.12 5.07
CA THR A 218 2.54 -15.00 5.17
C THR A 218 2.62 -15.94 3.98
N ARG A 219 1.50 -16.62 3.63
CA ARG A 219 1.41 -17.50 2.46
C ARG A 219 1.75 -16.77 1.17
N THR A 220 1.26 -15.55 1.01
CA THR A 220 1.54 -14.72 -0.17
C THR A 220 3.02 -14.28 -0.21
N ALA A 221 3.56 -13.86 0.93
CA ALA A 221 4.93 -13.39 1.07
C ALA A 221 5.97 -14.50 0.81
N MET A 222 5.71 -15.71 1.29
CA MET A 222 6.58 -16.87 1.04
C MET A 222 6.52 -17.31 -0.42
N ASN A 223 5.32 -17.47 -1.00
CA ASN A 223 5.17 -18.05 -2.34
C ASN A 223 5.56 -17.09 -3.48
N ILE A 224 5.23 -15.81 -3.36
CA ILE A 224 5.45 -14.84 -4.44
C ILE A 224 6.82 -14.17 -4.32
N ASN A 225 7.15 -13.68 -3.12
CA ASN A 225 8.31 -12.81 -2.92
C ASN A 225 9.51 -13.52 -2.28
N LYS A 226 9.31 -14.76 -1.82
CA LYS A 226 10.30 -15.56 -1.07
C LYS A 226 10.94 -14.73 0.04
N LYS A 227 10.08 -14.11 0.84
CA LYS A 227 10.50 -13.37 2.03
C LYS A 227 10.79 -14.37 3.15
N GLY A 228 11.77 -14.03 3.98
CA GLY A 228 12.08 -14.76 5.20
C GLY A 228 11.22 -14.30 6.38
N PRO A 229 11.12 -15.09 7.45
CA PRO A 229 10.23 -14.84 8.58
C PRO A 229 10.39 -13.46 9.22
N LYS A 230 11.63 -12.98 9.43
CA LYS A 230 11.87 -11.68 10.10
C LYS A 230 11.34 -10.49 9.30
N MET A 231 11.36 -10.61 7.96
CA MET A 231 10.80 -9.57 7.10
C MET A 231 9.27 -9.56 7.19
N ILE A 232 8.67 -10.75 7.14
CA ILE A 232 7.21 -10.93 7.26
C ILE A 232 6.74 -10.40 8.62
N GLU A 233 7.41 -10.77 9.70
CA GLU A 233 7.15 -10.29 11.06
C GLU A 233 7.10 -8.77 11.11
N ARG A 234 8.14 -8.10 10.59
CA ARG A 234 8.21 -6.64 10.57
C ARG A 234 7.09 -6.01 9.74
N GLU A 235 6.73 -6.60 8.61
CA GLU A 235 5.64 -6.11 7.77
C GLU A 235 4.28 -6.27 8.45
N LEU A 236 4.04 -7.38 9.14
CA LEU A 236 2.83 -7.60 9.93
C LEU A 236 2.75 -6.63 11.12
N LYS A 237 3.85 -6.37 11.84
CA LYS A 237 3.90 -5.33 12.89
C LYS A 237 3.52 -3.96 12.34
N ASN A 238 4.05 -3.61 11.17
CA ASN A 238 3.70 -2.34 10.51
C ASN A 238 2.22 -2.28 10.12
N LYS A 239 1.61 -3.43 9.81
CA LYS A 239 0.18 -3.59 9.55
C LYS A 239 -0.69 -3.63 10.82
N GLY A 240 -0.10 -3.55 12.01
CA GLY A 240 -0.82 -3.38 13.27
C GLY A 240 -1.12 -4.67 14.02
N LEU A 241 -0.68 -5.83 13.53
CA LEU A 241 -0.89 -7.11 14.20
C LEU A 241 -0.09 -7.17 15.50
N ASN A 242 -0.64 -7.84 16.49
CA ASN A 242 0.01 -8.09 17.77
C ASN A 242 1.00 -9.27 17.69
N ASP A 243 1.85 -9.43 18.70
CA ASP A 243 2.90 -10.46 18.70
C ASP A 243 2.35 -11.90 18.69
N GLU A 244 1.15 -12.15 19.24
CA GLU A 244 0.52 -13.47 19.24
C GLU A 244 0.02 -13.85 17.84
N GLU A 245 -0.71 -12.95 17.17
CA GLU A 245 -1.20 -13.12 15.80
C GLU A 245 -0.05 -13.32 14.81
N ILE A 246 1.03 -12.56 15.00
CA ILE A 246 2.24 -12.67 14.20
C ILE A 246 2.90 -14.04 14.41
N SER A 247 3.02 -14.48 15.66
CA SER A 247 3.62 -15.78 15.98
C SER A 247 2.81 -16.92 15.35
N GLN A 248 1.49 -16.86 15.42
CA GLN A 248 0.60 -17.84 14.78
C GLN A 248 0.72 -17.81 13.25
N SER A 249 0.80 -16.62 12.66
CA SER A 249 0.94 -16.44 11.21
C SER A 249 2.26 -17.01 10.68
N ILE A 250 3.36 -16.76 11.40
CA ILE A 250 4.70 -17.25 11.02
C ILE A 250 4.82 -18.75 11.22
N ALA A 251 4.11 -19.33 12.20
CA ALA A 251 4.12 -20.78 12.44
C ALA A 251 3.60 -21.60 11.25
N GLU A 252 2.83 -21.00 10.33
CA GLU A 252 2.44 -21.65 9.07
C GLU A 252 3.58 -21.78 8.05
N TYR A 253 4.68 -21.04 8.25
CA TYR A 253 5.82 -21.10 7.35
C TYR A 253 6.66 -22.35 7.65
N ASP A 254 6.31 -23.42 6.95
CA ASP A 254 7.01 -24.69 7.00
C ASP A 254 8.53 -24.52 6.79
N GLN A 255 9.32 -25.22 7.61
CA GLN A 255 10.77 -25.09 7.62
C GLN A 255 11.42 -25.58 6.32
N ASP A 256 10.88 -26.62 5.70
CA ASP A 256 11.41 -27.17 4.45
C ASP A 256 11.12 -26.18 3.30
N VAL A 257 9.89 -25.65 3.23
CA VAL A 257 9.52 -24.60 2.25
C VAL A 257 10.36 -23.34 2.45
N MET A 258 10.63 -22.94 3.69
CA MET A 258 11.50 -21.81 4.00
C MET A 258 12.93 -22.04 3.49
N HIS A 259 13.47 -23.23 3.73
CA HIS A 259 14.81 -23.62 3.29
C HIS A 259 14.90 -23.62 1.76
N GLU A 260 13.95 -24.25 1.07
CA GLU A 260 13.89 -24.28 -0.41
C GLU A 260 13.80 -22.87 -1.00
N ASN A 261 12.94 -22.01 -0.44
CA ASN A 261 12.81 -20.62 -0.88
C ASN A 261 14.11 -19.84 -0.70
N ALA A 262 14.79 -20.02 0.44
CA ALA A 262 16.06 -19.36 0.72
C ALA A 262 17.15 -19.83 -0.23
N LEU A 263 17.26 -21.14 -0.48
CA LEU A 263 18.22 -21.74 -1.40
C LEU A 263 18.02 -21.21 -2.82
N ASP A 264 16.81 -21.23 -3.36
CA ASP A 264 16.53 -20.79 -4.74
C ASP A 264 16.92 -19.33 -4.98
N ILE A 265 16.61 -18.43 -4.03
CA ILE A 265 17.00 -17.02 -4.18
C ILE A 265 18.50 -16.81 -3.94
N ALA A 266 19.11 -17.59 -3.05
CA ALA A 266 20.53 -17.53 -2.76
C ALA A 266 21.35 -17.95 -3.98
N GLU A 267 21.04 -19.11 -4.56
CA GLU A 267 21.72 -19.65 -5.74
C GLU A 267 21.65 -18.68 -6.92
N LYS A 268 20.44 -18.24 -7.28
CA LYS A 268 20.25 -17.27 -8.38
C LYS A 268 21.02 -15.97 -8.17
N TYR A 269 21.02 -15.46 -6.94
CA TYR A 269 21.71 -14.22 -6.63
C TYR A 269 23.23 -14.42 -6.61
N PHE A 270 23.71 -15.52 -6.04
CA PHE A 270 25.12 -15.87 -5.93
C PHE A 270 25.76 -16.06 -7.31
N GLN A 271 25.13 -16.85 -8.17
CA GLN A 271 25.54 -17.04 -9.56
C GLN A 271 25.67 -15.71 -10.33
N LYS A 272 24.73 -14.80 -10.09
CA LYS A 272 24.78 -13.45 -10.68
C LYS A 272 25.93 -12.61 -10.14
N GLN A 273 26.34 -12.80 -8.89
CA GLN A 273 27.48 -12.10 -8.29
C GLN A 273 28.82 -12.70 -8.71
N LEU A 274 28.94 -14.02 -8.83
CA LEU A 274 30.15 -14.70 -9.30
C LEU A 274 30.59 -14.24 -10.70
N ARG A 275 29.66 -13.76 -11.53
CA ARG A 275 29.97 -13.19 -12.85
C ARG A 275 30.53 -11.76 -12.79
N LYS A 276 30.60 -11.15 -11.61
CA LYS A 276 30.85 -9.69 -11.43
C LYS A 276 31.83 -9.34 -10.33
N ALA A 277 32.15 -10.27 -9.44
CA ALA A 277 32.99 -10.05 -8.27
C ALA A 277 33.73 -11.35 -7.91
N SER A 278 34.77 -11.22 -7.08
CA SER A 278 35.44 -12.36 -6.44
C SER A 278 34.45 -13.26 -5.72
N HIS A 279 34.82 -14.52 -5.57
CA HIS A 279 34.04 -15.53 -4.87
C HIS A 279 33.71 -15.07 -3.44
N ARG A 280 34.72 -14.56 -2.70
CA ARG A 280 34.55 -13.99 -1.36
C ARG A 280 33.52 -12.85 -1.31
N ASN A 281 33.58 -11.90 -2.25
CA ASN A 281 32.62 -10.80 -2.28
C ASN A 281 31.23 -11.24 -2.75
N ALA A 282 31.15 -12.25 -3.62
CA ALA A 282 29.88 -12.85 -4.00
C ALA A 282 29.18 -13.49 -2.80
N ILE A 283 29.92 -14.20 -1.93
CA ILE A 283 29.39 -14.74 -0.66
C ILE A 283 28.87 -13.60 0.21
N GLN A 284 29.70 -12.58 0.46
CA GLN A 284 29.32 -11.47 1.35
C GLN A 284 28.06 -10.74 0.87
N LYS A 285 27.97 -10.47 -0.44
CA LYS A 285 26.78 -9.82 -1.02
C LYS A 285 25.54 -10.69 -0.95
N THR A 286 25.69 -12.00 -1.10
CA THR A 286 24.57 -12.94 -1.02
C THR A 286 24.07 -13.07 0.42
N LYS A 287 24.97 -13.16 1.41
CA LYS A 287 24.63 -13.05 2.84
C LYS A 287 23.83 -11.78 3.12
N GLN A 288 24.32 -10.63 2.69
CA GLN A 288 23.64 -9.35 2.88
C GLN A 288 22.26 -9.33 2.22
N TYR A 289 22.13 -9.91 1.03
CA TYR A 289 20.87 -10.01 0.32
C TYR A 289 19.84 -10.87 1.08
N LEU A 290 20.26 -12.02 1.62
CA LEU A 290 19.37 -12.90 2.39
C LEU A 290 18.96 -12.27 3.74
N VAL A 291 19.85 -11.53 4.39
CA VAL A 291 19.51 -10.74 5.59
C VAL A 291 18.44 -9.69 5.25
N GLN A 292 18.59 -8.97 4.13
CA GLN A 292 17.59 -8.00 3.67
C GLN A 292 16.25 -8.67 3.31
N LYS A 293 16.29 -9.93 2.90
CA LYS A 293 15.10 -10.75 2.67
C LYS A 293 14.47 -11.27 3.95
N GLY A 294 15.14 -11.17 5.10
CA GLY A 294 14.61 -11.51 6.42
C GLY A 294 14.84 -12.96 6.85
N TYR A 295 15.82 -13.64 6.25
CA TYR A 295 16.21 -14.99 6.68
C TYR A 295 17.10 -14.95 7.91
N ASP A 296 17.07 -16.04 8.70
CA ASP A 296 17.87 -16.15 9.90
C ASP A 296 19.37 -16.34 9.58
N SER A 297 20.23 -15.85 10.47
CA SER A 297 21.69 -15.91 10.30
C SER A 297 22.18 -17.35 10.19
N ASP A 298 21.63 -18.28 10.97
CA ASP A 298 22.11 -19.65 11.02
C ASP A 298 21.81 -20.38 9.70
N LEU A 299 20.59 -20.23 9.19
CA LEU A 299 20.21 -20.72 7.87
C LEU A 299 21.07 -20.10 6.76
N ILE A 300 21.34 -18.78 6.83
CA ILE A 300 22.20 -18.11 5.85
C ILE A 300 23.62 -18.67 5.88
N GLN A 301 24.18 -18.93 7.06
CA GLN A 301 25.53 -19.48 7.17
C GLN A 301 25.61 -20.88 6.58
N GLU A 302 24.61 -21.72 6.86
CA GLU A 302 24.49 -23.07 6.32
C GLU A 302 24.44 -23.06 4.79
N LEU A 303 23.50 -22.31 4.21
CA LEU A 303 23.33 -22.22 2.75
C LEU A 303 24.57 -21.67 2.05
N MET A 304 25.27 -20.72 2.68
CA MET A 304 26.48 -20.15 2.09
C MET A 304 27.67 -21.09 2.13
N ARG A 305 27.75 -21.99 3.12
CA ARG A 305 28.79 -23.04 3.15
C ARG A 305 28.58 -24.02 2.00
N GLN A 306 27.35 -24.50 1.85
CA GLN A 306 26.96 -25.40 0.75
C GLN A 306 27.21 -24.75 -0.62
N LEU A 307 26.68 -23.55 -0.84
CA LEU A 307 26.81 -22.86 -2.13
C LEU A 307 28.25 -22.46 -2.46
N SER A 308 29.09 -22.13 -1.47
CA SER A 308 30.50 -21.84 -1.76
C SER A 308 31.24 -23.06 -2.27
N GLU A 309 31.04 -24.22 -1.62
CA GLU A 309 31.70 -25.48 -1.99
C GLU A 309 31.27 -25.96 -3.39
N ASP A 310 30.00 -25.82 -3.74
CA ASP A 310 29.47 -26.25 -5.04
C ASP A 310 29.92 -25.37 -6.23
N ASN A 311 30.49 -24.19 -5.97
CA ASN A 311 30.73 -23.16 -7.00
C ASN A 311 32.15 -22.56 -6.95
N GLU A 312 33.14 -23.36 -6.55
CA GLU A 312 34.55 -23.05 -6.73
C GLU A 312 34.93 -23.27 -8.21
N ASP A 313 34.67 -22.27 -9.05
CA ASP A 313 35.12 -22.20 -10.44
C ASP A 313 36.26 -21.18 -10.54
N GLU A 314 37.50 -21.69 -10.39
CA GLU A 314 38.72 -20.88 -10.44
C GLU A 314 38.88 -20.17 -11.79
N ASP A 315 38.53 -20.84 -12.89
CA ASP A 315 38.62 -20.27 -14.24
C ASP A 315 37.67 -19.07 -14.41
N GLN A 316 36.44 -19.20 -13.91
CA GLN A 316 35.48 -18.11 -13.90
C GLN A 316 35.98 -16.94 -13.03
N GLU A 317 36.49 -17.22 -11.82
CA GLU A 317 37.01 -16.18 -10.93
C GLU A 317 38.21 -15.46 -11.56
N MET A 318 39.13 -16.21 -12.18
CA MET A 318 40.25 -15.69 -12.94
C MET A 318 39.77 -14.79 -14.08
N ALA A 319 38.77 -15.19 -14.85
CA ALA A 319 38.23 -14.36 -15.93
C ALA A 319 37.62 -13.02 -15.45
N VAL A 320 37.02 -13.00 -14.26
CA VAL A 320 36.51 -11.76 -13.65
C VAL A 320 37.66 -10.91 -13.10
N LEU A 321 38.66 -11.55 -12.48
CA LEU A 321 39.86 -10.90 -11.98
C LEU A 321 40.66 -10.22 -13.09
N LEU A 322 40.88 -10.86 -14.24
CA LEU A 322 41.60 -10.26 -15.37
C LEU A 322 40.92 -8.98 -15.87
N LYS A 323 39.58 -8.95 -15.93
CA LYS A 323 38.82 -7.74 -16.30
C LYS A 323 39.03 -6.60 -15.28
N ASP A 324 39.05 -6.94 -14.00
CA ASP A 324 39.30 -5.97 -12.93
C ASP A 324 40.76 -5.49 -12.94
N LEU A 325 41.71 -6.39 -13.21
CA LEU A 325 43.13 -6.12 -13.36
C LEU A 325 43.37 -5.12 -14.49
N GLU A 326 42.89 -5.41 -15.70
CA GLU A 326 42.99 -4.55 -16.88
C GLU A 326 42.42 -3.15 -16.59
N LYS A 327 41.26 -3.10 -15.94
CA LYS A 327 40.62 -1.84 -15.53
C LYS A 327 41.50 -1.03 -14.58
N TYR A 328 42.11 -1.66 -13.57
CA TYR A 328 42.96 -0.96 -12.62
C TYR A 328 44.33 -0.60 -13.19
N MET A 329 44.92 -1.45 -14.04
CA MET A 329 46.15 -1.15 -14.78
C MET A 329 45.96 0.10 -15.64
N ARG A 330 44.87 0.19 -16.41
CA ARG A 330 44.50 1.40 -17.16
C ARG A 330 44.29 2.62 -16.26
N ARG A 331 43.59 2.46 -15.14
CA ARG A 331 43.33 3.56 -14.19
C ARG A 331 44.62 4.17 -13.62
N TYR A 332 45.61 3.33 -13.35
CA TYR A 332 46.87 3.72 -12.71
C TYR A 332 48.06 3.75 -13.67
N GLN A 333 47.82 3.81 -14.99
CA GLN A 333 48.86 3.78 -16.03
C GLN A 333 49.92 4.88 -15.92
N LYS A 334 49.61 6.00 -15.24
CA LYS A 334 50.53 7.14 -15.03
C LYS A 334 51.57 6.90 -13.94
N LEU A 335 51.39 5.87 -13.10
CA LEU A 335 52.36 5.51 -12.06
C LEU A 335 53.52 4.71 -12.68
N LYS A 336 54.69 4.75 -12.04
CA LYS A 336 55.82 3.87 -12.38
C LYS A 336 55.42 2.40 -12.19
N ASP A 337 56.02 1.49 -12.94
CA ASP A 337 55.55 0.09 -12.99
C ASP A 337 55.48 -0.60 -11.62
N LYS A 338 56.49 -0.40 -10.75
CA LYS A 338 56.48 -0.96 -9.38
C LYS A 338 55.36 -0.37 -8.52
N ASP A 339 55.18 0.95 -8.54
CA ASP A 339 54.15 1.64 -7.76
C ASP A 339 52.75 1.33 -8.29
N ARG A 340 52.60 1.20 -9.62
CA ARG A 340 51.37 0.80 -10.30
C ARG A 340 50.97 -0.59 -9.87
N THR A 341 51.87 -1.56 -9.99
CA THR A 341 51.61 -2.97 -9.64
C THR A 341 51.24 -3.11 -8.18
N PHE A 342 51.98 -2.46 -7.27
CA PHE A 342 51.65 -2.45 -5.84
C PHE A 342 50.25 -1.86 -5.58
N LYS A 343 49.92 -0.73 -6.21
CA LYS A 343 48.60 -0.10 -6.07
C LYS A 343 47.49 -1.00 -6.59
N VAL A 344 47.68 -1.63 -7.74
CA VAL A 344 46.70 -2.53 -8.38
C VAL A 344 46.47 -3.78 -7.55
N LYS A 345 47.54 -4.45 -7.07
CA LYS A 345 47.44 -5.59 -6.14
C LYS A 345 46.61 -5.25 -4.91
N GLY A 346 46.86 -4.08 -4.29
CA GLY A 346 46.07 -3.63 -3.14
C GLY A 346 44.58 -3.41 -3.46
N MET A 347 44.24 -2.89 -4.65
CA MET A 347 42.85 -2.70 -5.07
C MET A 347 42.13 -4.02 -5.34
N LEU A 348 42.82 -5.00 -5.94
CA LEU A 348 42.30 -6.33 -6.18
C LEU A 348 42.14 -7.13 -4.88
N TYR A 349 43.09 -7.02 -3.97
CA TYR A 349 42.98 -7.62 -2.63
C TYR A 349 41.78 -7.06 -1.85
N ASN A 350 41.58 -5.73 -1.88
CA ASN A 350 40.39 -5.10 -1.30
C ASN A 350 39.08 -5.52 -1.99
N LYS A 351 39.17 -5.99 -3.24
CA LYS A 351 38.07 -6.63 -3.96
C LYS A 351 37.90 -8.11 -3.62
N GLY A 352 38.67 -8.66 -2.68
CA GLY A 352 38.46 -9.98 -2.10
C GLY A 352 39.11 -11.13 -2.87
N TYR A 353 39.91 -10.86 -3.89
CA TYR A 353 40.71 -11.90 -4.57
C TYR A 353 41.89 -12.33 -3.68
N SER A 354 42.29 -13.60 -3.75
CA SER A 354 43.45 -14.11 -3.00
C SER A 354 44.75 -13.56 -3.56
N SER A 355 45.79 -13.43 -2.71
CA SER A 355 47.10 -12.95 -3.14
C SER A 355 47.73 -13.85 -4.20
N GLU A 356 47.50 -15.16 -4.10
CA GLU A 356 47.99 -16.16 -5.06
C GLU A 356 47.36 -15.94 -6.44
N LEU A 357 46.02 -15.87 -6.50
CA LEU A 357 45.29 -15.65 -7.74
C LEU A 357 45.63 -14.28 -8.35
N ILE A 358 45.83 -13.24 -7.53
CA ILE A 358 46.28 -11.92 -8.01
C ILE A 358 47.66 -11.99 -8.65
N ASN A 359 48.61 -12.75 -8.05
CA ASN A 359 49.95 -12.88 -8.61
C ASN A 359 49.91 -13.64 -9.93
N GLN A 360 49.18 -14.76 -9.99
CA GLN A 360 48.96 -15.52 -11.21
C GLN A 360 48.32 -14.66 -12.30
N ALA A 361 47.32 -13.84 -11.95
CA ALA A 361 46.69 -12.90 -12.88
C ALA A 361 47.68 -11.94 -13.52
N ILE A 362 48.62 -11.43 -12.72
CA ILE A 362 49.61 -10.46 -13.18
C ILE A 362 50.63 -11.14 -14.06
N GLU A 363 51.10 -12.33 -13.71
CA GLU A 363 52.00 -13.14 -14.56
C GLU A 363 51.32 -13.43 -15.90
N THR A 364 50.08 -13.92 -15.88
CA THR A 364 49.29 -14.17 -17.10
C THR A 364 49.06 -12.89 -17.92
N PHE A 365 48.89 -11.74 -17.27
CA PHE A 365 48.73 -10.45 -17.96
C PHE A 365 50.04 -9.97 -18.59
N GLU A 366 51.17 -10.14 -17.91
CA GLU A 366 52.51 -9.83 -18.43
C GLU A 366 52.94 -10.78 -19.55
N GLU A 367 52.49 -12.04 -19.54
CA GLU A 367 52.75 -13.05 -20.59
C GLU A 367 51.88 -12.87 -21.84
N ASN A 368 50.63 -12.39 -21.69
CA ASN A 368 49.70 -12.19 -22.81
C ASN A 368 49.74 -10.77 -23.40
N ASP A 369 50.46 -9.83 -22.77
CA ASP A 369 50.77 -8.54 -23.36
C ASP A 369 51.97 -8.65 -24.33
N TYR A 370 51.72 -8.27 -25.59
CA TYR A 370 52.65 -8.05 -26.71
C TYR A 370 53.69 -6.94 -26.46
#